data_AF-A0A7J9GEJ6-F1
#
_entry.id   AF-A0A7J9GEJ6-F1
#
_cell.length_a   1.000
_cell.length_b   1.000
_cell.length_c   1.000
_cell.angle_alpha   90.00
_cell.angle_beta   90.00
_cell.angle_gamma   90.00
#
_symmetry.space_group_name_H-M   'P 1'
#
loop_
_entity.id
_entity.type
_entity.pdbx_description
1 polymer ?
#
loop_
_entity_poly.entity_id
_entity_poly.type
_entity_poly.pdbx_seq_one_letter_code
_entity_poly.pdbx_strand_id
1 'polypeptide(L)'
;MPCKYYNLGCPEIFPYYSKLKHEAMCNYRPYNCPYAGSECSVVGDIPFLVGHLRDDHKVDMHTGCTFNHRYVKSNPREVENATWMLTVFHCFGQYFCLHFEAFQLGMAPVYMAFLRFMGDETEARNYSYSLEVGANGRKLIFEGTPRSIRDSHRKVRDSHDGLIIQRNMALFFSGGDRKELKLRVTGRVWKEQQNPDT
;
A
#
# COMPACT_ATOMS: atom_id res chain seq x y z
N MET A 1 19.29 -27.37 -11.82
CA MET A 1 18.21 -26.88 -12.68
C MET A 1 18.10 -25.36 -12.52
N PRO A 2 18.16 -24.57 -13.60
CA PRO A 2 17.98 -23.13 -13.51
C PRO A 2 16.57 -22.77 -13.02
N CYS A 3 16.46 -21.63 -12.35
CA CYS A 3 15.18 -21.02 -11.98
C CYS A 3 14.30 -20.76 -13.22
N LYS A 4 12.97 -20.90 -13.11
CA LYS A 4 12.05 -20.58 -14.22
C LYS A 4 12.11 -19.11 -14.64
N TYR A 5 12.58 -18.23 -13.76
CA TYR A 5 12.76 -16.81 -14.04
C TYR A 5 14.19 -16.47 -14.49
N TYR A 6 14.96 -17.47 -14.95
CA TYR A 6 16.30 -17.25 -15.50
C TYR A 6 16.30 -16.22 -16.64
N ASN A 7 15.33 -16.33 -17.56
CA ASN A 7 15.16 -15.38 -18.66
C ASN A 7 14.75 -13.97 -18.21
N LEU A 8 14.32 -13.80 -16.96
CA LEU A 8 14.03 -12.51 -16.36
C LEU A 8 15.21 -11.96 -15.54
N GLY A 9 16.35 -12.66 -15.51
CA GLY A 9 17.58 -12.22 -14.86
C GLY A 9 17.98 -13.01 -13.62
N CYS A 10 17.24 -14.04 -13.21
CA CYS A 10 17.62 -14.85 -12.06
C CYS A 10 18.85 -15.74 -12.38
N PRO A 11 20.03 -15.53 -11.76
CA PRO A 11 21.22 -16.30 -12.09
C PRO A 11 21.27 -17.68 -11.40
N GLU A 12 20.32 -17.93 -10.48
CA GLU A 12 20.39 -19.02 -9.53
C GLU A 12 20.05 -20.40 -10.14
N ILE A 13 20.81 -21.42 -9.70
CA ILE A 13 20.66 -22.81 -10.14
C ILE A 13 20.52 -23.70 -8.90
N PHE A 14 19.46 -24.53 -8.86
CA PHE A 14 19.13 -25.34 -7.69
C PHE A 14 18.93 -26.84 -8.02
N PRO A 15 19.10 -27.74 -7.04
CA PRO A 15 18.50 -29.08 -7.07
C PRO A 15 16.96 -29.00 -7.14
N TYR A 16 16.30 -30.05 -7.67
CA TYR A 16 14.85 -30.03 -7.95
C TYR A 16 13.98 -29.57 -6.76
N TYR A 17 14.19 -30.12 -5.55
CA TYR A 17 13.38 -29.79 -4.38
C TYR A 17 13.58 -28.35 -3.85
N SER A 18 14.79 -27.81 -3.98
CA SER A 18 15.11 -26.44 -3.55
C SER A 18 14.63 -25.38 -4.55
N LYS A 19 14.55 -25.75 -5.84
CA LYS A 19 14.09 -24.89 -6.92
C LYS A 19 12.68 -24.35 -6.67
N LEU A 20 11.73 -25.22 -6.32
CA LEU A 20 10.34 -24.81 -6.10
C LEU A 20 10.18 -23.82 -4.94
N LYS A 21 10.95 -24.02 -3.86
CA LYS A 21 10.98 -23.09 -2.73
C LYS A 21 11.50 -21.71 -3.15
N HIS A 22 12.60 -21.67 -3.88
CA HIS A 22 13.15 -20.41 -4.40
C HIS A 22 12.18 -19.71 -5.34
N GLU A 23 11.59 -20.42 -6.30
CA GLU A 23 10.68 -19.82 -7.29
C GLU A 23 9.42 -19.20 -6.68
N ALA A 24 8.98 -19.70 -5.52
CA ALA A 24 7.87 -19.12 -4.77
C ALA A 24 8.22 -17.76 -4.13
N MET A 25 9.50 -17.39 -4.03
CA MET A 25 9.98 -16.14 -3.42
C MET A 25 11.06 -15.42 -4.24
N CYS A 26 11.28 -15.83 -5.48
CA CYS A 26 12.29 -15.24 -6.36
C CYS A 26 11.97 -13.76 -6.63
N ASN A 27 12.95 -12.87 -6.47
CA ASN A 27 12.77 -11.44 -6.73
C ASN A 27 12.56 -11.12 -8.23
N TYR A 28 12.95 -12.02 -9.12
CA TYR A 28 12.72 -11.90 -10.57
C TYR A 28 11.35 -12.41 -11.03
N ARG A 29 10.53 -12.97 -10.11
CA ARG A 29 9.17 -13.36 -10.48
C ARG A 29 8.35 -12.11 -10.82
N PRO A 30 7.40 -12.17 -11.76
CA PRO A 30 6.49 -11.06 -12.00
C PRO A 30 5.66 -10.69 -10.75
N TYR A 31 5.12 -9.48 -10.70
CA TYR A 31 4.29 -8.98 -9.61
C TYR A 31 2.81 -9.25 -9.87
N ASN A 32 2.03 -9.44 -8.80
CA ASN A 32 0.57 -9.49 -8.91
C ASN A 32 0.01 -8.07 -8.90
N CYS A 33 -1.13 -7.85 -9.57
CA CYS A 33 -1.85 -6.59 -9.52
C CYS A 33 -2.14 -6.17 -8.05
N PRO A 34 -1.78 -4.94 -7.63
CA PRO A 34 -1.95 -4.51 -6.24
C PRO A 34 -3.37 -4.01 -5.93
N TYR A 35 -4.32 -4.09 -6.87
CA TYR A 35 -5.69 -3.64 -6.67
C TYR A 35 -6.38 -4.43 -5.54
N ALA A 36 -6.95 -3.73 -4.57
CA ALA A 36 -7.57 -4.33 -3.38
C ALA A 36 -9.11 -4.33 -3.40
N GLY A 37 -9.73 -3.69 -4.41
CA GLY A 37 -11.20 -3.60 -4.51
C GLY A 37 -11.87 -4.87 -5.01
N SER A 38 -11.12 -5.76 -5.66
CA SER A 38 -11.58 -7.07 -6.15
C SER A 38 -10.40 -8.01 -6.35
N GLU A 39 -10.65 -9.32 -6.37
CA GLU A 39 -9.62 -10.29 -6.75
C GLU A 39 -9.25 -10.09 -8.23
N CYS A 40 -8.00 -9.70 -8.48
CA CYS A 40 -7.43 -9.54 -9.82
C CYS A 40 -6.25 -10.50 -9.99
N SER A 41 -6.33 -11.39 -10.98
CA SER A 41 -5.30 -12.40 -11.25
C SER A 41 -4.21 -11.94 -12.22
N VAL A 42 -4.23 -10.66 -12.62
CA VAL A 42 -3.26 -10.09 -13.56
C VAL A 42 -1.87 -10.03 -12.92
N VAL A 43 -0.87 -10.45 -13.70
CA VAL A 43 0.51 -10.58 -13.28
C VAL A 43 1.42 -9.99 -14.36
N GLY A 44 2.44 -9.24 -13.97
CA GLY A 44 3.38 -8.63 -14.91
C GLY A 44 4.50 -7.83 -14.23
N ASP A 45 5.26 -7.09 -15.03
CA ASP A 45 6.22 -6.11 -14.51
C ASP A 45 5.53 -4.82 -14.06
N ILE A 46 6.30 -3.90 -13.45
CA ILE A 46 5.73 -2.67 -12.90
C ILE A 46 5.11 -1.77 -13.98
N PRO A 47 5.79 -1.48 -15.12
CA PRO A 47 5.18 -0.68 -16.18
C PRO A 47 3.87 -1.26 -16.72
N PHE A 48 3.81 -2.57 -16.95
CA PHE A 48 2.59 -3.25 -17.38
C PHE A 48 1.47 -3.12 -16.34
N LEU A 49 1.77 -3.37 -15.06
CA LEU A 49 0.78 -3.26 -13.99
C LEU A 49 0.26 -1.84 -13.79
N VAL A 50 1.11 -0.81 -13.96
CA VAL A 50 0.67 0.59 -13.92
C VAL A 50 -0.31 0.88 -15.07
N GLY A 51 -0.02 0.39 -16.28
CA GLY A 51 -0.96 0.48 -17.41
C GLY A 51 -2.29 -0.20 -17.10
N HIS A 52 -2.25 -1.45 -16.66
CA HIS A 52 -3.42 -2.23 -16.25
C HIS A 52 -4.26 -1.54 -15.16
N LEU A 53 -3.63 -1.00 -14.11
CA LEU A 53 -4.34 -0.28 -13.04
C LEU A 53 -5.08 0.95 -13.55
N ARG A 54 -4.46 1.70 -14.47
CA ARG A 54 -5.07 2.89 -15.08
C ARG A 54 -6.21 2.52 -16.03
N ASP A 55 -5.99 1.55 -16.89
CA ASP A 55 -6.85 1.30 -18.04
C ASP A 55 -8.04 0.38 -17.66
N ASP A 56 -7.79 -0.67 -16.86
CA ASP A 56 -8.80 -1.65 -16.48
C ASP A 56 -9.46 -1.33 -15.13
N HIS A 57 -8.67 -0.95 -14.13
CA HIS A 57 -9.18 -0.62 -12.79
C HIS A 57 -9.54 0.86 -12.61
N LYS A 58 -9.18 1.73 -13.57
CA LYS A 58 -9.46 3.18 -13.54
C LYS A 58 -8.97 3.84 -12.24
N VAL A 59 -7.82 3.37 -11.75
CA VAL A 59 -7.19 3.90 -10.54
C VAL A 59 -6.67 5.31 -10.79
N ASP A 60 -6.91 6.20 -9.83
CA ASP A 60 -6.36 7.55 -9.84
C ASP A 60 -4.82 7.52 -9.77
N MET A 61 -4.20 8.18 -10.74
CA MET A 61 -2.75 8.30 -10.89
C MET A 61 -2.32 9.74 -10.58
N HIS A 62 -1.48 9.91 -9.56
CA HIS A 62 -0.95 11.20 -9.14
C HIS A 62 0.55 11.26 -9.33
N THR A 63 1.06 12.42 -9.75
CA THR A 63 2.51 12.69 -9.76
C THR A 63 2.85 13.59 -8.59
N GLY A 64 3.88 13.22 -7.82
CA GLY A 64 4.35 13.99 -6.68
C GLY A 64 4.55 13.14 -5.44
N CYS A 65 5.36 13.68 -4.52
CA CYS A 65 5.80 12.99 -3.31
C CYS A 65 5.02 13.41 -2.07
N THR A 66 3.98 14.23 -2.23
CA THR A 66 3.07 14.68 -1.17
C THR A 66 1.64 14.52 -1.66
N PHE A 67 0.74 14.13 -0.77
CA PHE A 67 -0.66 13.92 -1.13
C PHE A 67 -1.61 14.36 -0.04
N ASN A 68 -2.84 14.67 -0.46
CA ASN A 68 -3.94 15.09 0.39
C ASN A 68 -5.21 14.43 -0.16
N HIS A 69 -5.52 13.24 0.34
CA HIS A 69 -6.63 12.44 -0.16
C HIS A 69 -7.81 12.50 0.80
N ARG A 70 -9.03 12.60 0.25
CA ARG A 70 -10.26 12.75 1.03
C ARG A 70 -11.14 11.51 0.88
N TYR A 71 -11.33 10.80 1.98
CA TYR A 71 -12.22 9.64 2.06
C TYR A 71 -13.59 10.05 2.58
N VAL A 72 -14.63 9.79 1.78
CA VAL A 72 -16.02 10.13 2.12
C VAL A 72 -16.87 8.87 2.18
N LYS A 73 -17.73 8.77 3.20
CA LYS A 73 -18.76 7.73 3.30
C LYS A 73 -19.97 8.25 4.07
N SER A 74 -21.15 8.19 3.45
CA SER A 74 -22.39 8.70 4.03
C SER A 74 -22.86 7.93 5.26
N ASN A 75 -22.75 6.59 5.23
CA ASN A 75 -23.04 5.74 6.39
C ASN A 75 -21.78 4.98 6.86
N PRO A 76 -21.05 5.49 7.86
CA PRO A 76 -19.83 4.87 8.38
C PRO A 76 -20.10 3.64 9.25
N ARG A 77 -21.36 3.38 9.66
CA ARG A 77 -21.74 2.22 10.48
C ARG A 77 -21.92 0.95 9.65
N GLU A 78 -22.28 1.07 8.38
CA GLU A 78 -22.38 -0.06 7.43
C GLU A 78 -21.01 -0.55 6.94
N VAL A 79 -19.93 0.06 7.40
CA VAL A 79 -18.57 -0.27 6.96
C VAL A 79 -17.90 -1.15 8.00
N GLU A 80 -18.22 -2.45 7.97
CA GLU A 80 -17.48 -3.45 8.75
C GLU A 80 -16.22 -3.90 8.03
N ASN A 81 -16.29 -4.10 6.71
CA ASN A 81 -15.17 -4.44 5.85
C ASN A 81 -15.32 -3.69 4.52
N ALA A 82 -14.53 -2.63 4.31
CA ALA A 82 -14.50 -1.97 3.01
C ALA A 82 -13.09 -1.56 2.64
N THR A 83 -12.81 -1.64 1.35
CA THR A 83 -11.56 -1.14 0.76
C THR A 83 -11.95 -0.01 -0.18
N TRP A 84 -11.34 1.15 0.00
CA TRP A 84 -11.49 2.24 -0.95
C TRP A 84 -10.68 1.95 -2.21
N MET A 85 -11.07 2.59 -3.30
CA MET A 85 -10.33 2.51 -4.55
C MET A 85 -8.87 2.90 -4.29
N LEU A 86 -7.96 2.06 -4.78
CA LEU A 86 -6.53 2.30 -4.69
C LEU A 86 -6.19 3.65 -5.33
N THR A 87 -5.24 4.38 -4.77
CA THR A 87 -4.62 5.54 -5.42
C THR A 87 -3.14 5.25 -5.65
N VAL A 88 -2.62 5.58 -6.83
CA VAL A 88 -1.21 5.38 -7.18
C VAL A 88 -0.49 6.71 -7.31
N PHE A 89 0.69 6.80 -6.70
CA PHE A 89 1.56 7.97 -6.73
C PHE A 89 2.85 7.64 -7.47
N HIS A 90 3.23 8.49 -8.41
CA HIS A 90 4.51 8.45 -9.11
C HIS A 90 5.44 9.53 -8.53
N CYS A 91 6.51 9.08 -7.90
CA CYS A 91 7.49 9.93 -7.21
C CYS A 91 8.86 9.27 -7.29
N PHE A 92 9.91 10.06 -7.50
CA PHE A 92 11.30 9.57 -7.65
C PHE A 92 11.51 8.50 -8.76
N GLY A 93 10.68 8.50 -9.81
CA GLY A 93 10.72 7.48 -10.86
C GLY A 93 10.15 6.12 -10.44
N GLN A 94 9.44 6.08 -9.31
CA GLN A 94 8.87 4.88 -8.71
C GLN A 94 7.38 5.07 -8.43
N TYR A 95 6.66 3.96 -8.28
CA TYR A 95 5.22 3.96 -8.02
C TYR A 95 4.89 3.48 -6.61
N PHE A 96 3.93 4.13 -5.97
CA PHE A 96 3.49 3.83 -4.61
C PHE A 96 1.96 3.74 -4.56
N CYS A 97 1.44 2.70 -3.91
CA CYS A 97 0.02 2.42 -3.77
C CYS A 97 -0.46 2.86 -2.37
N LEU A 98 -1.35 3.86 -2.30
CA LEU A 98 -2.03 4.23 -1.05
C LEU A 98 -3.29 3.37 -0.89
N HIS A 99 -3.33 2.65 0.22
CA HIS A 99 -4.47 1.87 0.65
C HIS A 99 -5.20 2.58 1.78
N PHE A 100 -6.53 2.48 1.75
CA PHE A 100 -7.39 2.85 2.86
C PHE A 100 -8.47 1.78 3.02
N GLU A 101 -8.50 1.19 4.19
CA GLU A 101 -9.37 0.04 4.49
C GLU A 101 -10.09 0.26 5.82
N ALA A 102 -11.27 -0.32 5.94
CA ALA A 102 -12.01 -0.46 7.18
C ALA A 102 -12.15 -1.94 7.51
N PHE A 103 -11.87 -2.31 8.75
CA PHE A 103 -11.99 -3.69 9.26
C PHE A 103 -12.22 -3.69 10.77
N GLN A 104 -12.46 -4.88 11.32
CA GLN A 104 -12.56 -5.10 12.77
C GLN A 104 -11.21 -5.49 13.37
N LEU A 105 -10.69 -4.67 14.28
CA LEU A 105 -9.56 -5.01 15.11
C LEU A 105 -10.08 -5.58 16.43
N GLY A 106 -10.16 -6.92 16.50
CA GLY A 106 -10.91 -7.59 17.56
C GLY A 106 -12.39 -7.27 17.46
N MET A 107 -12.95 -6.57 18.45
CA MET A 107 -14.34 -6.08 18.44
C MET A 107 -14.46 -4.59 18.08
N ALA A 108 -13.32 -3.93 17.81
CA ALA A 108 -13.27 -2.49 17.57
C ALA A 108 -13.18 -2.18 16.07
N PRO A 109 -14.13 -1.41 15.52
CA PRO A 109 -14.05 -1.00 14.12
C PRO A 109 -13.01 0.09 13.94
N VAL A 110 -12.11 -0.13 12.98
CA VAL A 110 -11.00 0.77 12.67
C VAL A 110 -10.96 1.08 11.19
N TYR A 111 -10.35 2.21 10.87
CA TYR A 111 -9.81 2.49 9.55
C TYR A 111 -8.30 2.32 9.60
N MET A 112 -7.69 1.95 8.48
CA MET A 112 -6.24 1.88 8.34
C MET A 112 -5.81 2.46 7.01
N ALA A 113 -4.81 3.32 7.04
CA ALA A 113 -4.14 3.86 5.87
C ALA A 113 -2.69 3.36 5.84
N PHE A 114 -2.21 2.91 4.68
CA PHE A 114 -0.82 2.49 4.52
C PHE A 114 -0.37 2.64 3.07
N LEU A 115 0.95 2.74 2.87
CA LEU A 115 1.56 2.88 1.55
C LEU A 115 2.34 1.62 1.20
N ARG A 116 2.18 1.12 -0.03
CA ARG A 116 2.99 0.02 -0.57
C ARG A 116 3.83 0.48 -1.75
N PHE A 117 5.06 0.00 -1.83
CA PHE A 117 6.01 0.26 -2.92
C PHE A 117 5.81 -0.74 -4.07
N MET A 118 5.65 -0.25 -5.30
CA MET A 118 5.55 -1.08 -6.50
C MET A 118 6.94 -1.53 -6.98
N GLY A 119 7.50 -2.51 -6.29
CA GLY A 119 8.80 -3.12 -6.58
C GLY A 119 9.17 -4.09 -5.48
N ASP A 120 10.45 -4.43 -5.29
CA ASP A 120 10.87 -5.39 -4.27
C ASP A 120 11.15 -4.73 -2.90
N GLU A 121 11.40 -5.56 -1.89
CA GLU A 121 11.64 -5.09 -0.52
C GLU A 121 12.99 -4.37 -0.38
N THR A 122 14.00 -4.75 -1.15
CA THR A 122 15.32 -4.14 -1.09
C THR A 122 15.27 -2.71 -1.60
N GLU A 123 14.58 -2.47 -2.71
CA GLU A 123 14.35 -1.14 -3.26
C GLU A 123 13.46 -0.29 -2.35
N ALA A 124 12.41 -0.90 -1.76
CA ALA A 124 11.47 -0.21 -0.88
C ALA A 124 12.15 0.44 0.34
N ARG A 125 13.23 -0.17 0.86
CA ARG A 125 14.02 0.35 2.00
C ARG A 125 14.73 1.67 1.73
N ASN A 126 14.85 2.07 0.47
CA ASN A 126 15.41 3.39 0.13
C ASN A 126 14.41 4.54 0.31
N TYR A 127 13.17 4.22 0.71
CA TYR A 127 12.10 5.19 0.88
C TYR A 127 11.48 5.10 2.27
N SER A 128 10.99 6.23 2.73
CA SER A 128 10.11 6.33 3.88
C SER A 128 8.90 7.18 3.52
N TYR A 129 7.83 6.99 4.27
CA TYR A 129 6.61 7.75 4.12
C TYR A 129 6.01 8.14 5.45
N SER A 130 5.17 9.17 5.42
CA SER A 130 4.33 9.55 6.54
C SER A 130 2.87 9.65 6.12
N LEU A 131 1.98 9.33 7.06
CA LEU A 131 0.54 9.54 6.96
C LEU A 131 0.08 10.31 8.18
N GLU A 132 -0.73 11.34 7.96
CA GLU A 132 -1.28 12.21 8.99
C GLU A 132 -2.79 12.36 8.81
N VAL A 133 -3.51 12.29 9.93
CA VAL A 133 -4.91 12.73 10.04
C VAL A 133 -5.03 13.65 11.25
N GLY A 134 -5.85 14.69 11.17
CA GLY A 134 -6.00 15.62 12.27
C GLY A 134 -7.10 16.65 12.09
N ALA A 135 -7.56 17.20 13.20
CA ALA A 135 -8.50 18.33 13.29
C ALA A 135 -8.45 18.92 14.71
N ASN A 136 -8.87 20.18 14.87
CA ASN A 136 -9.05 20.84 16.17
C ASN A 136 -7.81 20.73 17.10
N GLY A 137 -6.61 20.95 16.54
CA GLY A 137 -5.35 20.89 17.29
C GLY A 137 -4.89 19.49 17.70
N ARG A 138 -5.57 18.42 17.27
CA ARG A 138 -5.16 17.03 17.49
C ARG A 138 -4.79 16.38 16.16
N LYS A 139 -3.74 15.55 16.16
CA LYS A 139 -3.33 14.77 15.00
C LYS A 139 -2.79 13.39 15.39
N LEU A 140 -2.92 12.44 14.48
CA LEU A 140 -2.23 11.15 14.50
C LEU A 140 -1.29 11.12 13.30
N ILE A 141 -0.06 10.66 13.52
CA ILE A 141 0.96 10.50 12.49
C ILE A 141 1.49 9.08 12.57
N PHE A 142 1.66 8.45 11.42
CA PHE A 142 2.41 7.21 11.24
C PHE A 142 3.55 7.47 10.28
N GLU A 143 4.75 6.98 10.58
CA GLU A 143 5.90 7.01 9.68
C GLU A 143 6.51 5.62 9.59
N GLY A 144 7.02 5.26 8.42
CA GLY A 144 7.65 3.96 8.21
C GLY A 144 8.15 3.75 6.78
N THR A 145 8.70 2.57 6.53
CA THR A 145 9.12 2.12 5.19
C THR A 145 7.91 1.53 4.46
N PRO A 146 7.63 1.91 3.20
CA PRO A 146 6.53 1.31 2.46
C PRO A 146 6.78 -0.18 2.20
N ARG A 147 5.78 -1.02 2.43
CA ARG A 147 5.89 -2.46 2.15
C ARG A 147 5.87 -2.73 0.65
N SER A 148 6.69 -3.66 0.17
CA SER A 148 6.64 -4.09 -1.23
C SER A 148 5.28 -4.71 -1.60
N ILE A 149 4.81 -4.51 -2.84
CA ILE A 149 3.63 -5.21 -3.38
C ILE A 149 3.82 -6.73 -3.53
N ARG A 150 5.02 -7.26 -3.23
CA ARG A 150 5.23 -8.70 -2.97
C ARG A 150 4.38 -9.20 -1.80
N ASP A 151 4.14 -8.33 -0.82
CA ASP A 151 3.19 -8.57 0.27
C ASP A 151 1.79 -8.13 -0.15
N SER A 152 0.80 -8.99 0.08
CA SER A 152 -0.60 -8.64 -0.17
C SER A 152 -1.06 -7.53 0.79
N HIS A 153 -2.05 -6.75 0.37
CA HIS A 153 -2.63 -5.70 1.22
C HIS A 153 -3.18 -6.29 2.53
N ARG A 154 -3.74 -7.51 2.48
CA ARG A 154 -4.18 -8.28 3.67
C ARG A 154 -3.04 -8.58 4.63
N LYS A 155 -1.86 -8.99 4.13
CA LYS A 155 -0.70 -9.26 4.98
C LYS A 155 -0.25 -8.00 5.72
N VAL A 156 -0.26 -6.84 5.05
CA VAL A 156 0.06 -5.54 5.68
C VAL A 156 -0.98 -5.20 6.75
N ARG A 157 -2.27 -5.28 6.40
CA ARG A 157 -3.40 -5.05 7.31
C ARG A 157 -3.35 -5.94 8.56
N ASP A 158 -3.19 -7.24 8.38
CA ASP A 158 -3.21 -8.24 9.46
C ASP A 158 -2.00 -8.10 10.39
N SER A 159 -0.90 -7.52 9.88
CA SER A 159 0.27 -7.14 10.68
C SER A 159 0.17 -5.77 11.36
N HIS A 160 -0.91 -5.02 11.10
CA HIS A 160 -1.14 -3.67 11.64
C HIS A 160 -0.04 -2.66 11.28
N ASP A 161 0.64 -2.86 10.15
CA ASP A 161 1.75 -2.03 9.67
C ASP A 161 1.24 -0.82 8.86
N GLY A 162 0.73 0.18 9.58
CA GLY A 162 0.14 1.39 9.00
C GLY A 162 -0.60 2.27 10.01
N LEU A 163 -1.13 3.40 9.53
CA LEU A 163 -1.88 4.34 10.36
C LEU A 163 -3.27 3.78 10.69
N ILE A 164 -3.43 3.21 11.89
CA ILE A 164 -4.72 2.76 12.41
C ILE A 164 -5.45 3.92 13.10
N ILE A 165 -6.72 4.09 12.76
CA ILE A 165 -7.58 5.17 13.23
C ILE A 165 -8.88 4.54 13.75
N GLN A 166 -9.11 4.61 15.05
CA GLN A 166 -10.39 4.18 15.62
C GLN A 166 -11.53 4.98 15.01
N ARG A 167 -12.68 4.32 14.75
CA ARG A 167 -13.84 4.96 14.10
C ARG A 167 -14.24 6.28 14.75
N ASN A 168 -14.28 6.34 16.08
CA ASN A 168 -14.63 7.57 16.81
C ASN A 168 -13.65 8.71 16.56
N MET A 169 -12.35 8.41 16.43
CA MET A 169 -11.33 9.41 16.08
C MET A 169 -11.46 9.86 14.63
N ALA A 170 -11.71 8.94 13.70
CA ALA A 170 -11.93 9.28 12.29
C ALA A 170 -13.14 10.20 12.11
N LEU A 171 -14.23 9.94 12.84
CA LEU A 171 -15.43 10.80 12.84
C LEU A 171 -15.17 12.15 13.51
N PHE A 172 -14.36 12.19 14.57
CA PHE A 172 -13.92 13.45 15.17
C PHE A 172 -13.10 14.30 14.18
N PHE A 173 -12.15 13.70 13.46
CA PHE A 173 -11.35 14.37 12.44
C PHE A 173 -12.15 14.77 11.19
N SER A 174 -13.36 14.24 11.02
CA SER A 174 -14.24 14.61 9.91
C SER A 174 -14.97 15.95 10.11
N GLY A 175 -14.90 16.56 11.31
CA GLY A 175 -15.37 17.92 11.59
C GLY A 175 -16.90 18.15 11.55
N GLY A 176 -17.70 17.10 11.33
CA GLY A 176 -19.17 17.16 11.22
C GLY A 176 -19.91 16.62 12.45
N ASP A 177 -21.18 16.26 12.27
CA ASP A 177 -22.08 15.72 13.32
C ASP A 177 -21.82 14.24 13.68
N ARG A 178 -20.68 13.69 13.25
CA ARG A 178 -20.25 12.29 13.39
C ARG A 178 -21.18 11.27 12.73
N LYS A 179 -22.04 11.68 11.79
CA LYS A 179 -22.90 10.75 11.03
C LYS A 179 -22.30 10.32 9.70
N GLU A 180 -21.34 11.07 9.17
CA GLU A 180 -20.64 10.79 7.93
C GLU A 180 -19.12 10.77 8.15
N LEU A 181 -18.42 9.95 7.36
CA LEU A 181 -16.97 10.02 7.27
C LEU A 181 -16.60 11.07 6.21
N LYS A 182 -15.76 12.04 6.58
CA LYS A 182 -15.14 13.04 5.69
C LYS A 182 -13.67 13.20 6.09
N LEU A 183 -12.96 12.07 6.13
CA LEU A 183 -11.60 12.01 6.63
C LEU A 183 -10.61 12.46 5.56
N ARG A 184 -9.68 13.33 5.94
CA ARG A 184 -8.57 13.76 5.09
C ARG A 184 -7.29 13.11 5.58
N VAL A 185 -6.67 12.31 4.71
CA VAL A 185 -5.35 11.71 4.96
C VAL A 185 -4.33 12.47 4.13
N THR A 186 -3.39 13.10 4.80
CA THR A 186 -2.24 13.72 4.17
C THR A 186 -1.02 12.85 4.33
N GLY A 187 -0.10 12.89 3.38
CA GLY A 187 1.13 12.15 3.51
C GLY A 187 2.22 12.63 2.59
N ARG A 188 3.41 12.11 2.81
CA ARG A 188 4.57 12.36 1.95
C ARG A 188 5.46 11.13 1.85
N VAL A 189 6.25 11.05 0.79
CA VAL A 189 7.28 10.05 0.56
C VAL A 189 8.61 10.79 0.40
N TRP A 190 9.68 10.27 0.99
CA TRP A 190 11.04 10.77 0.79
C TRP A 190 12.02 9.61 0.61
N LYS A 191 13.18 9.91 0.03
CA LYS A 191 14.31 8.98 0.00
C LYS A 191 15.06 9.04 1.31
N GLU A 192 15.42 7.89 1.84
CA GLU A 192 16.39 7.81 2.92
C GLU A 192 17.77 8.18 2.39
N GLN A 193 18.51 9.02 3.12
CA GLN A 193 19.90 9.31 2.78
C GLN A 193 20.72 8.06 3.10
N GLN A 194 21.43 7.52 2.12
CA GLN A 194 22.49 6.54 2.41
C GLN A 194 23.58 7.30 3.16
N ASN A 195 23.60 7.20 4.49
CA ASN A 195 24.76 7.61 5.26
C ASN A 195 25.93 6.71 4.82
N PRO A 196 27.01 7.26 4.26
CA PRO A 196 28.16 6.46 3.85
C PRO A 196 28.94 5.87 5.03
N ASP A 197 28.57 6.19 6.28
CA ASP A 197 29.32 5.89 7.49
C ASP A 197 28.67 4.81 8.39
N THR A 198 27.89 3.88 7.81
CA THR A 198 27.39 2.68 8.52
C THR A 198 27.62 1.41 7.72
#